data_AF-A0A8C9FHC2-F1
#
_entry.id   AF-A0A8C9FHC2-F1
#
_cell.length_a   1.000
_cell.length_b   1.000
_cell.length_c   1.000
_cell.angle_alpha   90.00
_cell.angle_beta   90.00
_cell.angle_gamma   90.00
#
_symmetry.space_group_name_H-M   'P 1'
#
loop_
_entity.id
_entity.type
_entity.pdbx_description
1 polymer ?
#
loop_
_entity_poly.entity_id
_entity_poly.type
_entity_poly.pdbx_seq_one_letter_code
_entity_poly.pdbx_strand_id
1 'polypeptide(L)'
;MIKQVEQICTPDRMLQVVNKAEQNSLQEQIYDTFVLRLVSCIQLASKLSLHYNAVNSDTALKFLRSLKYSYTKQELLESELAVLETLQFQINVSTPLAYTELLLEVLGHNGCLLPAKPLHQMCVQLLDFFYLKRDTIYDTLLNVAIENLTPSELQIAKFLIVKEDLMLLAVGIISTSAFMLNPERWKKVVEHLNCITGITSQSISEFSYAVLKHVIGSTTPKQ
;
A
#
# COMPACT_ATOMS: atom_id res chain seq x y z
N MET A 1 24.63 -8.54 22.16
CA MET A 1 23.72 -7.60 22.84
C MET A 1 22.27 -8.09 22.69
N ILE A 2 21.97 -9.28 23.21
CA ILE A 2 20.69 -10.00 23.09
C ILE A 2 20.12 -10.23 24.50
N LYS A 3 20.03 -9.16 25.31
CA LYS A 3 19.49 -9.26 26.69
C LYS A 3 18.63 -8.07 27.13
N GLN A 4 18.08 -7.30 26.20
CA GLN A 4 17.16 -6.20 26.52
C GLN A 4 15.85 -6.21 25.72
N VAL A 5 15.51 -7.32 25.04
CA VAL A 5 14.25 -7.45 24.28
C VAL A 5 13.23 -8.39 24.98
N GLU A 6 13.60 -9.04 26.08
CA GLU A 6 12.71 -9.98 26.80
C GLU A 6 11.95 -9.36 27.99
N GLN A 7 12.01 -8.04 28.19
CA GLN A 7 11.26 -7.37 29.28
C GLN A 7 9.99 -6.62 28.85
N ILE A 8 9.52 -6.81 27.62
CA ILE A 8 8.24 -6.23 27.15
C ILE A 8 7.13 -7.30 27.04
N CYS A 9 7.44 -8.58 27.33
CA CYS A 9 6.47 -9.67 27.25
C CYS A 9 6.17 -10.29 28.62
N THR A 10 5.64 -9.52 29.55
CA THR A 10 4.84 -10.05 30.66
C THR A 10 3.36 -9.81 30.37
N PRO A 11 2.53 -10.87 30.21
CA PRO A 11 1.10 -10.74 30.04
C PRO A 11 0.47 -10.58 31.42
N ASP A 12 0.46 -9.36 31.96
CA ASP A 12 -0.26 -9.10 33.21
C ASP A 12 -0.97 -7.73 33.17
N ARG A 13 -2.30 -7.81 33.02
CA ARG A 13 -3.30 -6.91 33.62
C ARG A 13 -3.13 -5.39 33.46
N MET A 14 -3.07 -4.88 32.22
CA MET A 14 -3.40 -3.47 31.93
C MET A 14 -4.42 -3.28 30.78
N LEU A 15 -5.24 -4.29 30.49
CA LEU A 15 -6.46 -4.15 29.69
C LEU A 15 -7.68 -4.27 30.61
N GLN A 16 -7.80 -3.37 31.57
CA GLN A 16 -9.08 -3.10 32.21
C GLN A 16 -9.61 -1.77 31.68
N VAL A 17 -10.68 -1.88 30.90
CA VAL A 17 -11.70 -0.86 30.66
C VAL A 17 -11.20 0.42 29.98
N VAL A 18 -10.92 0.35 28.68
CA VAL A 18 -11.30 1.49 27.83
C VAL A 18 -12.83 1.46 27.81
N ASN A 19 -13.47 2.51 28.34
CA ASN A 19 -14.93 2.58 28.41
C ASN A 19 -15.50 2.42 27.00
N LYS A 20 -16.42 1.47 26.81
CA LYS A 20 -17.13 1.26 25.53
C LYS A 20 -17.80 2.56 25.03
N ALA A 21 -18.17 3.45 25.95
CA ALA A 21 -18.71 4.77 25.65
C ALA A 21 -17.66 5.75 25.07
N GLU A 22 -16.42 5.74 25.59
CA GLU A 22 -15.32 6.57 25.05
C GLU A 22 -14.85 6.05 23.69
N GLN A 23 -14.86 4.73 23.49
CA GLN A 23 -14.58 4.12 22.20
C GLN A 23 -15.62 4.51 21.14
N ASN A 24 -16.90 4.50 21.52
CA ASN A 24 -17.99 4.89 20.63
C ASN A 24 -17.96 6.40 20.31
N SER A 25 -17.66 7.26 21.28
CA SER A 25 -17.58 8.72 21.04
C SER A 25 -16.39 9.09 20.15
N LEU A 26 -15.24 8.44 20.34
CA LEU A 26 -14.09 8.59 19.43
C LEU A 26 -14.42 8.10 18.02
N GLN A 27 -15.15 6.99 17.90
CA GLN A 27 -15.55 6.45 16.61
C GLN A 27 -16.51 7.38 15.86
N GLU A 28 -17.51 7.95 16.54
CA GLU A 28 -18.41 8.96 15.97
C GLU A 28 -17.65 10.21 15.53
N GLN A 29 -16.73 10.71 16.36
CA GLN A 29 -15.90 11.88 16.02
C GLN A 29 -14.99 11.63 14.80
N ILE A 30 -14.44 10.42 14.67
CA ILE A 30 -13.66 10.03 13.49
C ILE A 30 -14.54 9.97 12.25
N TYR A 31 -15.76 9.43 12.34
CA TYR A 31 -16.69 9.36 11.22
C TYR A 31 -17.10 10.75 10.73
N ASP A 32 -17.42 11.67 11.64
CA ASP A 32 -17.85 13.02 11.32
C ASP A 32 -16.74 13.88 10.68
N THR A 33 -15.48 13.54 10.98
CA THR A 33 -14.31 14.25 10.45
C THR A 33 -13.55 13.46 9.39
N PHE A 34 -14.00 12.26 9.02
CA PHE A 34 -13.28 11.35 8.13
C PHE A 34 -12.99 11.98 6.77
N VAL A 35 -14.00 12.58 6.14
CA VAL A 35 -13.86 13.20 4.82
C VAL A 35 -12.92 14.41 4.89
N LEU A 36 -13.01 15.21 5.96
CA LEU A 36 -12.07 16.30 6.20
C LEU A 36 -10.64 15.78 6.32
N ARG A 37 -10.41 14.74 7.13
CA ARG A 37 -9.11 14.10 7.33
C ARG A 37 -8.54 13.55 6.02
N LEU A 38 -9.38 12.89 5.22
CA LEU A 38 -9.00 12.36 3.91
C LEU A 38 -8.53 13.47 2.97
N VAL A 39 -9.30 14.57 2.87
CA VAL A 39 -8.95 15.71 2.03
C VAL A 39 -7.66 16.39 2.54
N SER A 40 -7.49 16.55 3.85
CA SER A 40 -6.25 17.06 4.45
C SER A 40 -5.04 16.19 4.07
N CYS A 41 -5.14 14.87 4.13
CA CYS A 41 -4.08 13.96 3.69
C CYS A 41 -3.73 14.15 2.20
N ILE A 42 -4.74 14.30 1.34
CA ILE A 42 -4.54 14.56 -0.09
C ILE A 42 -3.83 15.91 -0.32
N GLN A 43 -4.22 16.95 0.42
CA GLN A 43 -3.57 18.25 0.33
C GLN A 43 -2.11 18.19 0.75
N LEU A 44 -1.81 17.53 1.88
CA LEU A 44 -0.43 17.35 2.36
C LEU A 44 0.41 16.58 1.34
N ALA A 45 -0.08 15.45 0.84
CA ALA A 45 0.60 14.67 -0.19
C ALA A 45 0.82 15.50 -1.48
N SER A 46 -0.17 16.30 -1.87
CA SER A 46 -0.08 17.17 -3.04
C SER A 46 0.96 18.28 -2.88
N LYS A 47 1.07 18.88 -1.68
CA LYS A 47 2.09 19.88 -1.35
C LYS A 47 3.51 19.30 -1.38
N LEU A 48 3.67 18.04 -1.01
CA LEU A 48 4.97 17.35 -1.05
C LEU A 48 5.37 16.94 -2.46
N SER A 49 4.43 16.41 -3.24
CA SER A 49 4.74 15.78 -4.53
C SER A 49 4.59 16.70 -5.73
N LEU A 50 3.84 17.80 -5.63
CA LEU A 50 3.55 18.70 -6.75
C LEU A 50 4.12 20.11 -6.50
N HIS A 51 5.06 20.53 -7.34
CA HIS A 51 5.70 21.84 -7.21
C HIS A 51 4.79 23.03 -7.60
N TYR A 52 3.98 22.90 -8.65
CA TYR A 52 3.15 24.01 -9.17
C TYR A 52 1.64 23.80 -9.05
N ASN A 53 1.19 22.54 -8.98
CA ASN A 53 -0.23 22.17 -9.03
C ASN A 53 -0.71 21.61 -7.67
N ALA A 54 -0.14 22.09 -6.57
CA ALA A 54 -0.53 21.65 -5.24
C ALA A 54 -2.00 22.01 -4.94
N VAL A 55 -2.75 21.09 -4.32
CA VAL A 55 -4.14 21.31 -3.92
C VAL A 55 -4.18 22.34 -2.79
N ASN A 56 -4.46 23.59 -3.14
CA ASN A 56 -4.63 24.68 -2.17
C ASN A 56 -5.96 24.58 -1.40
N SER A 57 -6.06 25.32 -0.30
CA SER A 57 -7.24 25.32 0.59
C SER A 57 -8.53 25.67 -0.14
N ASP A 58 -8.50 26.58 -1.11
CA ASP A 58 -9.69 26.96 -1.88
C ASP A 58 -10.20 25.81 -2.76
N THR A 59 -9.28 25.04 -3.35
CA THR A 59 -9.60 23.88 -4.18
C THR A 59 -10.18 22.75 -3.32
N ALA A 60 -9.58 22.47 -2.18
CA ALA A 60 -10.07 21.47 -1.22
C ALA A 60 -11.44 21.85 -0.66
N LEU A 61 -11.66 23.10 -0.25
CA LEU A 61 -12.96 23.56 0.23
C LEU A 61 -14.03 23.52 -0.86
N LYS A 62 -13.68 23.86 -2.11
CA LYS A 62 -14.60 23.72 -3.24
C LYS A 62 -15.00 22.26 -3.46
N PHE A 63 -14.05 21.33 -3.37
CA PHE A 63 -14.32 19.90 -3.45
C PHE A 63 -15.22 19.43 -2.30
N LEU A 64 -14.91 19.79 -1.05
CA LEU A 64 -15.72 19.46 0.13
C LEU A 64 -17.17 19.98 0.00
N ARG A 65 -17.34 21.22 -0.48
CA ARG A 65 -18.68 21.79 -0.76
C ARG A 65 -19.44 21.02 -1.83
N SER A 66 -18.76 20.53 -2.87
CA SER A 66 -19.40 19.71 -3.91
C SER A 66 -19.94 18.38 -3.36
N LEU A 67 -19.34 17.88 -2.28
CA LEU A 67 -19.77 16.70 -1.53
C LEU A 67 -20.78 17.04 -0.41
N LYS A 68 -21.27 18.28 -0.35
CA LYS A 68 -22.19 18.81 0.67
C LYS A 68 -21.60 18.95 2.08
N TYR A 69 -20.27 18.97 2.20
CA TYR A 69 -19.59 19.31 3.46
C TYR A 69 -19.26 20.80 3.52
N SER A 70 -19.57 21.44 4.63
CA SER A 70 -19.35 22.87 4.85
C SER A 70 -18.30 23.09 5.94
N TYR A 71 -17.03 23.00 5.56
CA TYR A 71 -15.90 23.33 6.44
C TYR A 71 -15.34 24.72 6.13
N THR A 72 -14.72 25.31 7.12
CA THR A 72 -13.98 26.57 7.06
C THR A 72 -12.50 26.33 6.71
N LYS A 73 -11.79 27.38 6.31
CA LYS A 73 -10.33 27.30 6.10
C LYS A 73 -9.59 26.95 7.40
N GLN A 74 -10.11 27.40 8.55
CA GLN A 74 -9.52 27.16 9.86
C GLN A 74 -9.62 25.67 10.23
N GLU A 75 -10.81 25.07 10.10
CA GLU A 75 -11.00 23.63 10.39
C GLU A 75 -10.15 22.74 9.48
N LEU A 76 -9.97 23.14 8.21
CA LEU A 76 -9.11 22.43 7.27
C LEU A 76 -7.63 22.50 7.71
N LEU A 77 -7.15 23.68 8.11
CA LEU A 77 -5.79 23.87 8.59
C LEU A 77 -5.52 23.09 9.88
N GLU A 78 -6.46 23.14 10.83
CA GLU A 78 -6.38 22.37 12.08
C GLU A 78 -6.35 20.87 11.81
N SER A 79 -7.15 20.41 10.83
CA SER A 79 -7.12 19.02 10.40
C SER A 79 -5.77 18.62 9.78
N GLU A 80 -5.19 19.47 8.91
CA GLU A 80 -3.84 19.24 8.35
C GLU A 80 -2.78 19.17 9.46
N LEU A 81 -2.79 20.11 10.40
CA LEU A 81 -1.85 20.13 11.52
C LEU A 81 -1.98 18.87 12.37
N ALA A 82 -3.21 18.47 12.70
CA ALA A 82 -3.45 17.26 13.45
C ALA A 82 -2.98 16.00 12.70
N VAL A 83 -2.99 15.97 11.36
CA VAL A 83 -2.42 14.85 10.57
C VAL A 83 -0.91 14.83 10.76
N LEU A 84 -0.26 15.98 10.58
CA LEU A 84 1.18 16.12 10.70
C LEU A 84 1.68 15.74 12.10
N GLU A 85 1.01 16.22 13.15
CA GLU A 85 1.34 15.88 14.53
C GLU A 85 1.16 14.39 14.82
N THR A 86 0.08 13.78 14.33
CA THR A 86 -0.16 12.33 14.47
C THR A 86 0.94 11.51 13.81
N LEU A 87 1.44 11.97 12.66
CA LEU A 87 2.55 11.34 11.93
C LEU A 87 3.92 11.79 12.43
N GLN A 88 4.00 12.59 13.50
CA GLN A 88 5.25 13.17 14.02
C GLN A 88 6.07 13.89 12.93
N PHE A 89 5.38 14.51 11.99
CA PHE A 89 5.93 15.18 10.80
C PHE A 89 6.77 14.26 9.88
N GLN A 90 6.67 12.94 10.04
CA GLN A 90 7.33 11.94 9.19
C GLN A 90 6.49 11.62 7.95
N ILE A 91 6.37 12.59 7.06
CA ILE A 91 5.55 12.50 5.84
C ILE A 91 6.36 12.20 4.56
N ASN A 92 7.67 12.38 4.61
CA ASN A 92 8.58 12.13 3.48
C ASN A 92 9.08 10.68 3.50
N VAL A 93 8.14 9.73 3.38
CA VAL A 93 8.43 8.29 3.36
C VAL A 93 8.48 7.76 1.93
N SER A 94 9.32 6.76 1.69
CA SER A 94 9.41 6.11 0.37
C SER A 94 8.09 5.44 -0.01
N THR A 95 7.64 5.67 -1.24
CA THR A 95 6.41 5.08 -1.77
C THR A 95 6.69 3.79 -2.54
N PRO A 96 5.71 2.88 -2.69
CA PRO A 96 5.83 1.73 -3.59
C PRO A 96 6.27 2.11 -5.01
N LEU A 97 5.83 3.27 -5.51
CA LEU A 97 6.22 3.77 -6.82
C LEU A 97 7.74 4.05 -6.88
N ALA A 98 8.33 4.63 -5.83
CA ALA A 98 9.77 4.90 -5.79
C ALA A 98 10.61 3.61 -5.89
N TYR A 99 10.21 2.54 -5.18
CA TYR A 99 10.86 1.22 -5.29
C TYR A 99 10.68 0.62 -6.69
N THR A 100 9.49 0.79 -7.27
CA THR A 100 9.18 0.30 -8.61
C THR A 100 10.05 0.99 -9.66
N GLU A 101 10.14 2.32 -9.63
CA GLU A 101 10.95 3.12 -10.55
C GLU A 101 12.44 2.81 -10.41
N LEU A 102 12.94 2.68 -9.17
CA LEU A 102 14.32 2.26 -8.89
C LEU A 102 14.63 0.92 -9.55
N LEU A 103 13.78 -0.09 -9.36
CA LEU A 103 14.00 -1.42 -9.91
C LEU A 103 13.87 -1.45 -11.44
N LEU A 104 12.96 -0.66 -12.03
CA LEU A 104 12.85 -0.51 -13.48
C LEU A 104 14.12 0.09 -14.08
N GLU A 105 14.73 1.08 -13.43
CA GLU A 105 16.00 1.66 -13.84
C GLU A 105 17.13 0.63 -13.80
N VAL A 106 17.24 -0.14 -12.70
CA VAL A 106 18.24 -1.21 -12.56
C VAL A 106 18.04 -2.32 -13.61
N LEU A 107 16.79 -2.70 -13.90
CA LEU A 107 16.47 -3.67 -14.95
C LEU A 107 16.90 -3.17 -16.33
N GLY A 108 16.63 -1.89 -16.63
CA GLY A 108 17.06 -1.24 -17.86
C GLY A 108 18.58 -1.22 -17.99
N HIS A 109 19.29 -0.85 -16.92
CA HIS A 109 20.75 -0.84 -16.87
C HIS A 109 21.34 -2.25 -17.10
N ASN A 110 20.72 -3.29 -16.53
CA ASN A 110 21.16 -4.68 -16.67
C ASN A 110 20.78 -5.33 -18.02
N GLY A 111 20.30 -4.56 -18.99
CA GLY A 111 20.02 -5.04 -20.34
C GLY A 111 18.73 -5.87 -20.45
N CYS A 112 17.79 -5.71 -19.53
CA CYS A 112 16.46 -6.28 -19.69
C CYS A 112 15.70 -5.51 -20.78
N LEU A 113 15.72 -6.02 -22.01
CA LEU A 113 15.13 -5.40 -23.20
C LEU A 113 13.59 -5.41 -23.13
N LEU A 114 13.01 -4.56 -22.31
CA LEU A 114 11.58 -4.27 -22.31
C LEU A 114 11.34 -2.82 -22.69
N PRO A 115 10.21 -2.52 -23.36
CA PRO A 115 9.87 -1.15 -23.66
C PRO A 115 9.57 -0.42 -22.34
N ALA A 116 10.52 0.41 -21.90
CA ALA A 116 10.51 1.03 -20.57
C ALA A 116 9.24 1.86 -20.29
N LYS A 117 8.79 2.66 -21.28
CA LYS A 117 7.60 3.50 -21.15
C LYS A 117 6.31 2.70 -20.94
N PRO A 118 5.94 1.74 -21.84
CA PRO A 118 4.79 0.87 -21.60
C PRO A 118 4.85 0.10 -20.28
N LEU A 119 6.04 -0.39 -19.91
CA LEU A 119 6.21 -1.13 -18.66
C LEU A 119 5.95 -0.25 -17.44
N HIS A 120 6.55 0.94 -17.38
CA HIS A 120 6.33 1.92 -16.31
C HIS A 120 4.85 2.31 -16.22
N GLN A 121 4.19 2.61 -17.34
CA GLN A 121 2.76 2.95 -17.37
C GLN A 121 1.89 1.81 -16.82
N MET A 122 2.18 0.57 -17.20
CA MET A 122 1.48 -0.60 -16.68
C MET A 122 1.72 -0.78 -15.17
N CYS A 123 2.94 -0.55 -14.68
CA CYS A 123 3.25 -0.61 -13.25
C CYS A 123 2.46 0.44 -12.46
N VAL A 124 2.36 1.68 -12.95
CA VAL A 124 1.58 2.76 -12.31
C VAL A 124 0.10 2.39 -12.24
N GLN A 125 -0.50 1.94 -13.35
CA GLN A 125 -1.90 1.52 -13.38
C GLN A 125 -2.18 0.33 -12.45
N LEU A 126 -1.24 -0.60 -12.38
CA LEU A 126 -1.36 -1.78 -11.52
C LEU A 126 -1.17 -1.43 -10.03
N LEU A 127 -0.32 -0.47 -9.70
CA LEU A 127 -0.21 0.08 -8.36
C LEU A 127 -1.52 0.75 -7.92
N ASP A 128 -2.15 1.55 -8.79
CA ASP A 128 -3.47 2.14 -8.50
C ASP A 128 -4.51 1.06 -8.22
N PHE A 129 -4.56 0.02 -9.06
CA PHE A 129 -5.43 -1.14 -8.82
C PHE A 129 -5.11 -1.85 -7.51
N PHE A 130 -3.83 -2.06 -7.23
CA PHE A 130 -3.37 -2.70 -6.00
C PHE A 130 -3.82 -1.92 -4.76
N TYR A 131 -3.72 -0.59 -4.76
CA TYR A 131 -4.20 0.24 -3.63
C TYR A 131 -5.69 0.03 -3.36
N LEU A 132 -6.51 -0.20 -4.39
CA LEU A 132 -7.95 -0.46 -4.25
C LEU A 132 -8.27 -1.89 -3.80
N LYS A 133 -7.36 -2.85 -4.02
CA LYS A 133 -7.56 -4.29 -3.77
C LYS A 133 -6.54 -4.88 -2.79
N ARG A 134 -5.82 -4.03 -2.05
CA ARG A 134 -4.68 -4.39 -1.20
C ARG A 134 -4.99 -5.58 -0.30
N ASP A 135 -6.09 -5.50 0.46
CA ASP A 135 -6.47 -6.54 1.42
C ASP A 135 -6.76 -7.87 0.70
N THR A 136 -7.60 -7.85 -0.34
CA THR A 136 -7.97 -9.07 -1.09
C THR A 136 -6.78 -9.75 -1.79
N ILE A 137 -5.82 -8.95 -2.28
CA ILE A 137 -4.60 -9.45 -2.92
C ILE A 137 -3.71 -10.10 -1.85
N TYR A 138 -3.50 -9.43 -0.71
CA TYR A 138 -2.69 -9.99 0.36
C TYR A 138 -3.32 -11.22 1.01
N ASP A 139 -4.64 -11.28 1.15
CA ASP A 139 -5.33 -12.47 1.65
C ASP A 139 -5.14 -13.65 0.68
N THR A 140 -5.13 -13.38 -0.62
CA THR A 140 -4.80 -14.39 -1.64
C THR A 140 -3.35 -14.84 -1.52
N LEU A 141 -2.42 -13.91 -1.35
CA LEU A 141 -1.00 -14.22 -1.18
C LEU A 141 -0.74 -15.03 0.09
N LEU A 142 -1.43 -14.71 1.19
CA LEU A 142 -1.39 -15.46 2.45
C LEU A 142 -1.85 -16.91 2.26
N ASN A 143 -2.99 -17.10 1.59
CA ASN A 143 -3.54 -18.44 1.33
C ASN A 143 -2.63 -19.28 0.43
N VAL A 144 -1.97 -18.64 -0.54
CA VAL A 144 -0.97 -19.30 -1.40
C VAL A 144 0.25 -19.70 -0.58
N ALA A 145 0.79 -18.79 0.23
CA ALA A 145 2.02 -19.03 1.01
C ALA A 145 1.87 -20.11 2.10
N ILE A 146 0.66 -20.31 2.63
CA ILE A 146 0.39 -21.30 3.69
C ILE A 146 -0.16 -22.61 3.11
N GLU A 147 -0.58 -22.62 1.84
CA GLU A 147 -1.31 -23.73 1.22
C GLU A 147 -2.56 -24.16 2.03
N ASN A 148 -3.16 -23.22 2.76
CA ASN A 148 -4.32 -23.45 3.63
C ASN A 148 -5.35 -22.33 3.44
N LEU A 149 -6.63 -22.70 3.43
CA LEU A 149 -7.76 -21.77 3.29
C LEU A 149 -8.13 -21.07 4.59
N THR A 150 -7.70 -21.59 5.75
CA THR A 150 -7.98 -21.03 7.08
C THR A 150 -6.68 -20.81 7.85
N PRO A 151 -6.02 -19.65 7.67
CA PRO A 151 -4.78 -19.34 8.39
C PRO A 151 -5.04 -19.12 9.88
N SER A 152 -4.13 -19.63 10.72
CA SER A 152 -4.15 -19.39 12.17
C SER A 152 -3.79 -17.94 12.51
N GLU A 153 -4.20 -17.46 13.70
CA GLU A 153 -3.86 -16.11 14.17
C GLU A 153 -2.36 -15.82 14.17
N LEU A 154 -1.54 -16.82 14.56
CA LEU A 154 -0.08 -16.69 14.54
C LEU A 154 0.46 -16.50 13.11
N GLN A 155 -0.13 -17.18 12.12
CA GLN A 155 0.27 -17.04 10.73
C GLN A 155 -0.12 -15.67 10.17
N ILE A 156 -1.33 -15.19 10.49
CA ILE A 156 -1.79 -13.85 10.12
C ILE A 156 -0.84 -12.80 10.71
N ALA A 157 -0.47 -12.92 11.98
CA ALA A 157 0.44 -12.00 12.65
C ALA A 157 1.84 -11.97 12.00
N LYS A 158 2.40 -13.14 11.65
CA LYS A 158 3.70 -13.22 10.95
C LYS A 158 3.64 -12.62 9.54
N PHE A 159 2.49 -12.72 8.88
CA PHE A 159 2.31 -12.19 7.54
C PHE A 159 2.20 -10.66 7.47
N LEU A 160 2.00 -9.97 8.60
CA LEU A 160 2.01 -8.51 8.63
C LEU A 160 3.32 -7.92 8.10
N ILE A 161 4.46 -8.59 8.34
CA ILE A 161 5.76 -8.17 7.81
C ILE A 161 5.76 -8.16 6.28
N VAL A 162 5.09 -9.13 5.66
CA VAL A 162 4.95 -9.23 4.20
C VAL A 162 4.09 -8.08 3.65
N LYS A 163 3.05 -7.66 4.38
CA LYS A 163 2.17 -6.54 3.97
C LYS A 163 2.90 -5.19 3.90
N GLU A 164 3.98 -5.05 4.68
CA GLU A 164 4.80 -3.84 4.82
C GLU A 164 6.10 -3.92 3.99
N ASP A 165 6.38 -5.03 3.31
CA ASP A 165 7.55 -5.18 2.44
C ASP A 165 7.31 -4.49 1.08
N LEU A 166 7.74 -3.23 0.98
CA LEU A 166 7.64 -2.43 -0.24
C LEU A 166 8.50 -2.98 -1.39
N MET A 167 9.58 -3.70 -1.10
CA MET A 167 10.43 -4.30 -2.12
C MET A 167 9.72 -5.49 -2.76
N LEU A 168 9.12 -6.37 -1.94
CA LEU A 168 8.29 -7.48 -2.41
C LEU A 168 7.10 -6.99 -3.25
N LEU A 169 6.43 -5.93 -2.79
CA LEU A 169 5.38 -5.28 -3.54
C LEU A 169 5.88 -4.81 -4.92
N ALA A 170 7.01 -4.09 -4.96
CA ALA A 170 7.55 -3.56 -6.20
C ALA A 170 7.92 -4.66 -7.20
N VAL A 171 8.62 -5.72 -6.78
CA VAL A 171 8.95 -6.85 -7.66
C VAL A 171 7.70 -7.59 -8.15
N GLY A 172 6.67 -7.71 -7.30
CA GLY A 172 5.39 -8.32 -7.64
C GLY A 172 4.61 -7.53 -8.70
N ILE A 173 4.58 -6.20 -8.56
CA ILE A 173 3.99 -5.30 -9.56
C ILE A 173 4.75 -5.39 -10.88
N ILE A 174 6.09 -5.21 -10.87
CA ILE A 174 6.90 -5.25 -12.10
C ILE A 174 6.75 -6.58 -12.82
N SER A 175 6.81 -7.69 -12.08
CA SER A 175 6.64 -9.04 -12.65
C SER A 175 5.26 -9.21 -13.27
N THR A 176 4.20 -8.75 -12.61
CA THR A 176 2.83 -8.81 -13.14
C THR A 176 2.69 -7.94 -14.41
N SER A 177 3.18 -6.70 -14.37
CA SER A 177 3.13 -5.79 -15.51
C SER A 177 3.92 -6.33 -16.71
N ALA A 178 5.08 -6.93 -16.47
CA ALA A 178 5.84 -7.60 -17.51
C ALA A 178 5.09 -8.80 -18.10
N PHE A 179 4.43 -9.61 -17.28
CA PHE A 179 3.59 -10.72 -17.74
C PHE A 179 2.44 -10.22 -18.62
N MET A 180 1.72 -9.17 -18.19
CA MET A 180 0.59 -8.63 -18.94
C MET A 180 0.98 -8.04 -20.30
N LEU A 181 2.19 -7.46 -20.40
CA LEU A 181 2.67 -6.84 -21.64
C LEU A 181 3.37 -7.83 -22.57
N ASN A 182 4.18 -8.74 -22.03
CA ASN A 182 4.96 -9.70 -22.81
C ASN A 182 5.21 -10.99 -22.00
N PRO A 183 4.26 -11.95 -22.04
CA PRO A 183 4.39 -13.22 -21.34
C PRO A 183 5.65 -14.02 -21.71
N GLU A 184 6.16 -13.88 -22.95
CA GLU A 184 7.33 -14.62 -23.42
C GLU A 184 8.61 -14.21 -22.71
N ARG A 185 8.73 -12.92 -22.34
CA ARG A 185 9.92 -12.37 -21.64
C ARG A 185 9.78 -12.37 -20.13
N TRP A 186 8.61 -12.72 -19.59
CA TRP A 186 8.32 -12.67 -18.17
C TRP A 186 9.32 -13.45 -17.30
N LYS A 187 9.66 -14.69 -17.68
CA LYS A 187 10.62 -15.51 -16.90
C LYS A 187 11.97 -14.81 -16.72
N LYS A 188 12.48 -14.19 -17.78
CA LYS A 188 13.73 -13.43 -17.72
C LYS A 188 13.62 -12.23 -16.78
N VAL A 189 12.48 -11.54 -16.75
CA VAL A 189 12.26 -10.44 -15.80
C VAL A 189 12.31 -10.94 -14.36
N VAL A 190 11.63 -12.05 -14.06
CA VAL A 190 11.63 -12.66 -12.73
C VAL A 190 13.04 -13.07 -12.32
N GLU A 191 13.81 -13.68 -13.21
CA GLU A 191 15.22 -14.03 -12.97
C GLU A 191 16.07 -12.80 -12.64
N HIS A 192 15.96 -11.73 -13.43
CA HIS A 192 16.69 -10.49 -13.15
C HIS A 192 16.27 -9.86 -11.81
N LEU A 193 14.97 -9.81 -11.52
CA LEU A 193 14.46 -9.28 -10.25
C LEU A 193 14.95 -10.10 -9.05
N ASN A 194 14.99 -11.43 -9.18
CA ASN A 194 15.58 -12.33 -8.20
C ASN A 194 17.06 -12.01 -7.96
N CYS A 195 17.86 -11.85 -9.03
CA CYS A 195 19.27 -11.52 -8.90
C CYS A 195 19.52 -10.14 -8.26
N ILE A 196 18.67 -9.14 -8.54
CA ILE A 196 18.82 -7.78 -8.02
C ILE A 196 18.43 -7.70 -6.54
N THR A 197 17.33 -8.34 -6.16
CA THR A 197 16.70 -8.14 -4.85
C THR A 197 16.96 -9.27 -3.85
N GLY A 198 17.38 -10.45 -4.32
CA GLY A 198 17.47 -11.66 -3.52
C GLY A 198 16.12 -12.32 -3.20
N ILE A 199 15.00 -11.73 -3.63
CA ILE A 199 13.67 -12.30 -3.43
C ILE A 199 13.50 -13.51 -4.35
N THR A 200 13.03 -14.64 -3.80
CA THR A 200 12.94 -15.89 -4.57
C THR A 200 12.01 -15.75 -5.78
N SER A 201 12.37 -16.39 -6.90
CA SER A 201 11.52 -16.40 -8.11
C SER A 201 10.12 -16.96 -7.82
N GLN A 202 10.02 -17.89 -6.87
CA GLN A 202 8.74 -18.43 -6.38
C GLN A 202 7.90 -17.34 -5.73
N SER A 203 8.43 -16.59 -4.75
CA SER A 203 7.70 -15.51 -4.08
C SER A 203 7.27 -14.40 -5.05
N ILE A 204 8.13 -14.05 -6.03
CA ILE A 204 7.78 -13.09 -7.09
C ILE A 204 6.61 -13.61 -7.92
N SER A 205 6.63 -14.89 -8.29
CA SER A 205 5.59 -15.53 -9.09
C SER A 205 4.26 -15.66 -8.33
N GLU A 206 4.32 -16.02 -7.04
CA GLU A 206 3.13 -16.11 -6.17
C GLU A 206 2.47 -14.75 -5.98
N PHE A 207 3.27 -13.70 -5.75
CA PHE A 207 2.74 -12.34 -5.69
C PHE A 207 2.08 -11.95 -7.02
N SER A 208 2.75 -12.24 -8.13
CA SER A 208 2.23 -11.92 -9.47
C SER A 208 0.91 -12.64 -9.75
N TYR A 209 0.83 -13.91 -9.38
CA TYR A 209 -0.39 -14.70 -9.45
C TYR A 209 -1.51 -14.10 -8.59
N ALA A 210 -1.21 -13.71 -7.35
CA ALA A 210 -2.19 -13.10 -6.45
C ALA A 210 -2.78 -11.82 -7.06
N VAL A 211 -1.97 -10.96 -7.66
CA VAL A 211 -2.44 -9.76 -8.36
C VAL A 211 -3.27 -10.11 -9.60
N LEU A 212 -2.74 -10.98 -10.48
CA LEU A 212 -3.42 -11.38 -11.73
C LEU A 212 -4.80 -12.01 -11.48
N LYS A 213 -4.94 -12.81 -10.44
CA LYS A 213 -6.22 -13.43 -10.05
C LYS A 213 -7.31 -12.40 -9.82
N HIS A 214 -6.97 -11.24 -9.27
CA HIS A 214 -7.92 -10.15 -9.03
C HIS A 214 -8.08 -9.22 -10.24
N VAL A 215 -7.06 -9.07 -11.08
CA VAL A 215 -7.14 -8.29 -12.33
C VAL A 215 -8.06 -8.95 -13.35
N ILE A 216 -7.93 -10.27 -13.56
CA ILE A 216 -8.74 -11.03 -14.52
C ILE A 216 -10.18 -11.20 -14.01
N GLY A 217 -10.38 -11.04 -12.70
CA GLY A 217 -11.64 -11.28 -12.01
C GLY A 217 -11.86 -12.78 -11.78
N SER A 218 -12.57 -13.11 -10.70
CA SER A 218 -13.11 -14.46 -10.48
C SER A 218 -14.29 -14.69 -11.42
N THR A 219 -14.03 -14.87 -12.70
CA THR A 219 -14.97 -15.56 -13.58
C THR A 219 -14.94 -17.04 -13.24
N THR A 220 -15.51 -17.43 -12.10
CA THR A 220 -16.00 -18.79 -11.95
C THR A 220 -17.14 -18.94 -12.96
N PRO A 221 -17.03 -19.82 -13.96
CA PRO A 221 -18.19 -20.18 -14.76
C PRO A 221 -19.20 -20.75 -13.78
N LYS A 222 -20.40 -20.17 -13.73
CA LYS A 222 -21.53 -20.87 -13.12
C LYS A 222 -21.74 -22.13 -13.97
N GLN A 223 -21.32 -23.27 -13.45
CA GLN A 223 -21.74 -24.58 -13.95
C GLN A 223 -23.23 -24.77 -13.69
#